data_AF-A0A6I7P6S6-F1
#
_entry.id   AF-A0A6I7P6S6-F1
#
_cell.length_a   1.000
_cell.length_b   1.000
_cell.length_c   1.000
_cell.angle_alpha   90.00
_cell.angle_beta   90.00
_cell.angle_gamma   90.00
#
_symmetry.space_group_name_H-M   'P 1'
#
loop_
_entity.id
_entity.type
_entity.pdbx_description
1 polymer ?
#
loop_
_entity_poly.entity_id
_entity_poly.type
_entity_poly.pdbx_seq_one_letter_code
_entity_poly.pdbx_strand_id
1 'polypeptide(L)'
;AYLGKEVEAIGDKVVLGDSGGTRFGVSLPQGVAAAVVTIKAENGNPVRVLQAQPRPGEQSLVWDGLGINGARLPAGNYTVEVSAVDPGGRPLQASTRVVGTVTGVESRYGSIVLTVGDREVALEDVHAVRIPEAG
;
A
#
# COMPACT_ATOMS: atom_id res chain seq x y z
N ALA A 1 -14.43 -14.38 11.78
CA ALA A 1 -13.50 -13.75 12.73
C ALA A 1 -12.31 -13.20 11.95
N TYR A 2 -12.05 -11.89 12.03
CA TYR A 2 -10.98 -11.21 11.28
C TYR A 2 -9.67 -11.13 12.07
N LEU A 3 -9.73 -11.28 13.40
CA LEU A 3 -8.56 -11.22 14.27
C LEU A 3 -7.51 -12.27 13.88
N GLY A 4 -6.26 -11.84 13.72
CA GLY A 4 -5.16 -12.69 13.29
C GLY A 4 -5.20 -13.10 11.82
N LYS A 5 -6.13 -12.56 11.02
CA LYS A 5 -6.15 -12.72 9.56
C LYS A 5 -5.39 -11.58 8.91
N GLU A 6 -4.87 -11.86 7.72
CA GLU A 6 -4.31 -10.84 6.86
C GLU A 6 -5.44 -10.23 6.04
N VAL A 7 -5.50 -8.89 6.01
CA VAL A 7 -6.46 -8.16 5.19
C VAL A 7 -5.72 -7.35 4.15
N GLU A 8 -6.28 -7.35 2.95
CA GLU A 8 -5.87 -6.48 1.86
C GLU A 8 -6.94 -5.40 1.72
N ALA A 9 -6.56 -4.15 1.91
CA ALA A 9 -7.47 -3.01 1.86
C ALA A 9 -6.96 -1.94 0.89
N ILE A 10 -7.90 -1.16 0.35
CA ILE A 10 -7.56 0.05 -0.41
C ILE A 10 -6.93 1.04 0.56
N GLY A 11 -5.75 1.53 0.21
CA GLY A 11 -5.01 2.43 1.08
C GLY A 11 -3.65 2.78 0.50
N ASP A 12 -3.21 3.99 0.81
CA ASP A 12 -1.96 4.56 0.34
C ASP A 12 -0.84 4.47 1.37
N LYS A 13 -1.13 4.51 2.67
CA LYS A 13 -0.04 4.41 3.66
C LYS A 13 0.48 2.98 3.77
N VAL A 14 1.77 2.80 4.00
CA VAL A 14 2.48 1.54 4.28
C VAL A 14 3.31 1.69 5.55
N VAL A 15 3.57 0.59 6.24
CA VAL A 15 4.46 0.56 7.42
C VAL A 15 5.81 -0.01 6.98
N LEU A 16 6.89 0.70 7.31
CA LEU A 16 8.25 0.20 7.21
C LEU A 16 8.71 -0.23 8.61
N GLY A 17 9.02 -1.52 8.80
CA GLY A 17 9.59 -2.02 10.05
C GLY A 17 11.09 -1.75 10.19
N ASP A 18 11.67 -2.06 11.35
CA ASP A 18 13.10 -1.84 11.65
C ASP A 18 14.02 -2.69 10.76
N SER A 19 13.64 -3.96 10.51
CA SER A 19 14.30 -4.83 9.52
C SER A 19 14.10 -4.32 8.09
N GLY A 20 13.09 -3.46 7.90
CA GLY A 20 12.63 -2.86 6.65
C GLY A 20 12.27 -3.88 5.60
N GLY A 21 12.12 -3.41 4.37
CA GLY A 21 11.28 -4.13 3.43
C GLY A 21 9.80 -3.92 3.79
N THR A 22 9.00 -3.50 2.82
CA THR A 22 7.54 -3.50 2.94
C THR A 22 6.93 -3.80 1.60
N ARG A 23 5.83 -4.55 1.60
CA ARG A 23 5.12 -4.97 0.41
C ARG A 23 3.78 -4.24 0.31
N PHE A 24 3.45 -3.78 -0.87
CA PHE A 24 2.16 -3.16 -1.17
C PHE A 24 1.71 -3.53 -2.58
N GLY A 25 0.41 -3.44 -2.82
CA GLY A 25 -0.22 -3.64 -4.11
C GLY A 25 -0.40 -2.32 -4.86
N VAL A 26 -0.32 -2.37 -6.19
CA VAL A 26 -0.80 -1.32 -7.09
C VAL A 26 -1.72 -1.95 -8.12
N SER A 27 -2.82 -1.27 -8.43
CA SER A 27 -3.75 -1.67 -9.48
C SER A 27 -3.69 -0.64 -10.59
N LEU A 28 -3.26 -1.09 -11.77
CA LEU A 28 -3.13 -0.26 -12.95
C LEU A 28 -4.28 -0.51 -13.94
N PRO A 29 -4.83 0.54 -14.56
CA PRO A 29 -5.91 0.41 -15.51
C PRO A 29 -5.43 -0.10 -16.87
N GLN A 30 -6.37 -0.57 -17.69
CA GLN A 30 -6.12 -0.92 -19.09
C GLN A 30 -5.56 0.28 -19.86
N GLY A 31 -4.64 0.01 -20.80
CA GLY A 31 -4.02 1.06 -21.61
C GLY A 31 -2.96 1.90 -20.89
N VAL A 32 -2.48 1.49 -19.71
CA VAL A 32 -1.32 2.12 -19.08
C VAL A 32 -0.07 1.98 -19.95
N ALA A 33 0.64 3.07 -20.16
CA ALA A 33 1.91 3.12 -20.90
C ALA A 33 3.11 3.38 -19.98
N ALA A 34 2.89 4.13 -18.90
CA ALA A 34 3.89 4.34 -17.86
C ALA A 34 3.21 4.45 -16.49
N ALA A 35 3.87 3.93 -15.45
CA ALA A 35 3.43 4.01 -14.07
C ALA A 35 4.62 4.28 -13.15
N VAL A 36 4.48 5.30 -12.30
CA VAL A 36 5.48 5.72 -11.32
C VAL A 36 4.85 5.67 -9.94
N VAL A 37 5.55 5.04 -9.01
CA VAL A 37 5.16 4.97 -7.61
C VAL A 37 6.08 5.88 -6.80
N THR A 38 5.50 6.83 -6.10
CA THR A 38 6.21 7.76 -5.22
C THR A 38 5.91 7.40 -3.78
N ILE A 39 6.95 7.18 -2.99
CA ILE A 39 6.85 6.96 -1.55
C ILE A 39 7.21 8.27 -0.86
N LYS A 40 6.33 8.73 0.01
CA LYS A 40 6.42 9.99 0.75
C LYS A 40 6.56 9.74 2.25
N ALA A 41 7.35 10.55 2.92
CA ALA A 41 7.36 10.62 4.37
C ALA A 41 6.06 11.26 4.90
N GLU A 42 5.86 11.22 6.22
CA GLU A 42 4.68 11.77 6.90
C GLU A 42 4.46 13.27 6.61
N ASN A 43 5.53 14.03 6.39
CA ASN A 43 5.48 15.44 6.00
C ASN A 43 5.13 15.67 4.51
N GLY A 44 4.85 14.61 3.75
CA GLY A 44 4.53 14.67 2.32
C GLY A 44 5.74 14.70 1.39
N ASN A 45 6.97 14.75 1.91
CA ASN A 45 8.16 14.81 1.07
C ASN A 45 8.44 13.46 0.39
N PRO A 46 8.70 13.44 -0.93
CA PRO A 46 9.07 12.21 -1.63
C PRO A 46 10.43 11.73 -1.13
N VAL A 47 10.48 10.50 -0.63
CA VAL A 47 11.69 9.87 -0.11
C VAL A 47 12.22 8.77 -1.03
N ARG A 48 11.36 8.19 -1.87
CA ARG A 48 11.73 7.17 -2.85
C ARG A 48 10.79 7.21 -4.04
N VAL A 49 11.30 6.87 -5.21
CA VAL A 49 10.51 6.67 -6.43
C VAL A 49 10.83 5.28 -6.98
N LEU A 50 9.78 4.53 -7.31
CA LEU A 50 9.86 3.20 -7.90
C LEU A 50 9.14 3.23 -9.25
N GLN A 51 9.69 2.55 -10.25
CA GLN A 51 8.99 2.36 -11.52
C GLN A 51 8.13 1.09 -11.42
N ALA A 52 6.84 1.24 -11.72
CA ALA A 52 5.93 0.11 -11.87
C ALA A 52 5.96 -0.36 -13.33
N GLN A 53 5.81 -1.66 -13.55
CA GLN A 53 5.63 -2.17 -14.91
C GLN A 53 4.31 -1.65 -15.45
N PRO A 54 4.24 -1.07 -16.66
CA PRO A 54 2.99 -0.59 -17.26
C PRO A 54 2.18 -1.78 -17.79
N ARG A 55 1.77 -2.67 -16.89
CA ARG A 55 0.93 -3.82 -17.17
C ARG A 55 -0.35 -3.67 -16.37
N PRO A 56 -1.53 -3.70 -17.02
CA PRO A 56 -2.79 -3.55 -16.33
C PRO A 56 -3.05 -4.70 -15.34
N GLY A 57 -3.91 -4.43 -14.37
CA GLY A 57 -4.25 -5.33 -13.29
C GLY A 57 -3.41 -5.08 -12.03
N GLU A 58 -3.53 -6.02 -11.09
CA GLU A 58 -2.87 -5.94 -9.80
C GLU A 58 -1.40 -6.37 -9.89
N GLN A 59 -0.55 -5.63 -9.19
CA GLN A 59 0.87 -5.89 -9.09
C GLN A 59 1.30 -5.73 -7.64
N SER A 60 2.10 -6.67 -7.15
CA SER A 60 2.74 -6.53 -5.85
C SER A 60 4.13 -5.92 -6.04
N LEU A 61 4.39 -4.83 -5.33
CA LEU A 61 5.67 -4.14 -5.28
C LEU A 61 6.28 -4.29 -3.88
N VAL A 62 7.61 -4.31 -3.85
CA VAL A 62 8.37 -4.35 -2.60
C VAL A 62 9.27 -3.12 -2.57
N TRP A 63 9.19 -2.37 -1.48
CA TRP A 63 10.13 -1.32 -1.16
C TRP A 63 11.10 -1.81 -0.10
N ASP A 64 12.39 -1.70 -0.39
CA ASP A 64 13.52 -2.08 0.47
C ASP A 64 13.70 -1.20 1.72
N GLY A 65 12.95 -0.11 1.85
CA GLY A 65 13.12 0.87 2.93
C GLY A 65 14.26 1.86 2.69
N LEU A 66 14.85 1.87 1.48
CA LEU A 66 15.91 2.81 1.13
C LEU A 66 15.32 4.09 0.53
N GLY A 67 15.91 5.22 0.90
CA GLY A 67 15.62 6.52 0.31
C GLY A 67 16.28 6.71 -1.06
N ILE A 68 16.07 7.87 -1.66
CA ILE A 68 16.64 8.26 -2.96
C ILE A 68 18.18 8.33 -2.95
N ASN A 69 18.76 8.62 -1.78
CA ASN A 69 20.20 8.65 -1.55
C ASN A 69 20.81 7.28 -1.23
N GLY A 70 20.01 6.21 -1.25
CA GLY A 70 20.42 4.86 -0.85
C GLY A 70 20.56 4.67 0.66
N ALA A 71 20.28 5.69 1.48
CA ALA A 71 20.29 5.56 2.93
C ALA A 71 19.04 4.84 3.43
N ARG A 72 19.18 4.10 4.53
CA ARG A 72 18.06 3.45 5.21
C ARG A 72 17.18 4.51 5.88
N LEU A 73 15.88 4.47 5.58
CA LEU A 73 14.90 5.32 6.25
C LEU A 73 14.47 4.71 7.60
N PRO A 74 14.07 5.54 8.58
CA PRO A 74 13.61 5.06 9.88
C PRO A 74 12.31 4.25 9.73
N ALA A 75 12.10 3.33 10.68
CA ALA A 75 10.82 2.64 10.80
C ALA A 75 9.69 3.65 11.03
N GLY A 76 8.51 3.38 10.46
CA GLY A 76 7.37 4.27 10.58
C GLY A 76 6.39 4.17 9.41
N ASN A 77 5.45 5.11 9.38
CA ASN A 77 4.42 5.20 8.37
C ASN A 77 4.89 6.05 7.19
N TYR A 78 4.65 5.55 5.98
CA TYR A 78 4.95 6.24 4.71
C TYR A 78 3.73 6.21 3.82
N THR A 79 3.59 7.16 2.91
CA THR A 79 2.49 7.22 1.95
C THR A 79 2.96 6.81 0.56
N VAL A 80 2.25 5.90 -0.09
CA VAL A 80 2.48 5.42 -1.45
C VAL A 80 1.47 6.06 -2.38
N GLU A 81 1.97 6.82 -3.34
CA GLU A 81 1.18 7.43 -4.39
C GLU A 81 1.55 6.78 -5.73
N VAL A 82 0.55 6.37 -6.51
CA VAL A 82 0.74 5.82 -7.84
C VAL A 82 0.24 6.82 -8.88
N SER A 83 1.10 7.14 -9.85
CA SER A 83 0.77 7.96 -11.01
C SER A 83 0.89 7.10 -12.27
N ALA A 84 -0.20 6.97 -13.02
CA ALA A 84 -0.24 6.20 -14.26
C ALA A 84 -0.69 7.10 -15.43
N VAL A 85 -0.14 6.87 -16.62
CA VAL A 85 -0.50 7.59 -17.85
C VAL A 85 -0.71 6.64 -19.02
N ASP A 86 -1.52 7.07 -19.98
CA ASP A 86 -1.73 6.38 -21.27
C ASP A 86 -0.63 6.71 -22.30
N PRO A 87 -0.62 6.10 -23.50
CA PRO A 87 0.39 6.38 -24.53
C PRO A 87 0.40 7.85 -25.02
N GLY A 88 -0.70 8.58 -24.81
CA GLY A 88 -0.82 10.00 -25.11
C GLY A 88 -0.41 10.92 -23.95
N GLY A 89 0.06 10.36 -22.83
CA GLY A 89 0.46 11.10 -21.64
C GLY A 89 -0.71 11.57 -20.76
N ARG A 90 -1.93 11.09 -20.99
CA ARG A 90 -3.10 11.47 -20.18
C ARG A 90 -3.11 10.66 -18.88
N PRO A 91 -3.43 11.29 -17.73
CA PRO A 91 -3.47 10.59 -16.45
C PRO A 91 -4.58 9.53 -16.45
N LEU A 92 -4.26 8.36 -15.92
CA LEU A 92 -5.19 7.26 -15.69
C LEU A 92 -5.36 7.05 -14.18
N GLN A 93 -6.57 6.69 -13.75
CA GLN A 93 -6.80 6.35 -12.34
C GLN A 93 -6.17 5.01 -12.00
N ALA A 94 -5.19 5.04 -11.10
CA ALA A 94 -4.58 3.89 -10.48
C ALA A 94 -4.82 3.93 -8.96
N SER A 95 -4.82 2.77 -8.32
CA SER A 95 -5.01 2.67 -6.87
C SER A 95 -3.91 1.85 -6.22
N THR A 96 -3.72 2.09 -4.92
CA THR A 96 -2.81 1.35 -4.06
C THR A 96 -3.63 0.44 -3.14
N ARG A 97 -3.06 -0.72 -2.84
CA ARG A 97 -3.59 -1.65 -1.84
C ARG A 97 -2.51 -1.96 -0.84
N VAL A 98 -2.91 -2.15 0.40
CA VAL A 98 -1.98 -2.50 1.46
C VAL A 98 -2.46 -3.73 2.20
N VAL A 99 -1.47 -4.54 2.56
CA VAL A 99 -1.66 -5.81 3.22
C VAL A 99 -1.21 -5.63 4.66
N GLY A 100 -2.02 -6.09 5.60
CA GLY A 100 -1.60 -6.14 6.99
C GLY A 100 -2.42 -7.11 7.83
N THR A 101 -1.88 -7.47 8.99
CA THR A 101 -2.55 -8.38 9.93
C THR A 101 -3.50 -7.60 10.82
N VAL A 102 -4.73 -8.09 10.94
CA VAL A 102 -5.75 -7.52 11.84
C VAL A 102 -5.40 -7.87 13.29
N THR A 103 -5.08 -6.86 14.08
CA THR A 103 -4.76 -6.92 15.51
C THR A 103 -5.96 -6.54 16.40
N GLY A 104 -6.99 -5.91 15.83
CA GLY A 104 -8.17 -5.49 16.56
C GLY A 104 -9.40 -5.38 15.66
N VAL A 105 -10.58 -5.48 16.25
CA VAL A 105 -11.87 -5.29 15.56
C VAL A 105 -12.76 -4.49 16.49
N GLU A 106 -13.18 -3.31 16.05
CA GLU A 106 -14.10 -2.45 16.79
C GLU A 106 -15.37 -2.23 15.98
N SER A 107 -16.51 -2.17 16.66
CA SER A 107 -17.78 -1.73 16.07
C SER A 107 -18.10 -0.33 16.61
N ARG A 108 -18.02 0.69 15.75
CA ARG A 108 -18.24 2.09 16.13
C ARG A 108 -19.43 2.65 15.35
N TYR A 109 -20.49 3.04 16.06
CA TYR A 109 -21.73 3.59 15.50
C TYR A 109 -22.36 2.76 14.36
N GLY A 110 -22.25 1.43 14.41
CA GLY A 110 -22.80 0.51 13.39
C GLY A 110 -21.85 0.20 12.24
N SER A 111 -20.67 0.85 12.18
CA SER A 111 -19.60 0.54 11.23
C SER A 111 -18.54 -0.34 11.88
N ILE A 112 -18.03 -1.33 11.14
CA ILE A 112 -16.93 -2.18 11.58
C ILE A 112 -15.61 -1.56 11.13
N VAL A 113 -14.69 -1.37 12.08
CA VAL A 113 -13.34 -0.89 11.85
C VAL A 113 -12.35 -1.97 12.29
N LEU A 114 -11.42 -2.31 11.41
CA LEU A 114 -10.33 -3.24 11.69
C LEU A 114 -9.10 -2.46 12.10
N THR A 115 -8.45 -2.88 13.18
CA THR A 115 -7.10 -2.42 13.53
C THR A 115 -6.10 -3.31 12.83
N VAL A 116 -5.23 -2.74 12.00
CA VAL A 116 -4.20 -3.42 11.21
C VAL A 116 -2.85 -2.81 11.57
N GLY A 117 -2.09 -3.48 12.45
CA GLY A 117 -0.94 -2.84 13.10
C GLY A 117 -1.39 -1.65 13.94
N ASP A 118 -0.92 -0.46 13.59
CA ASP A 118 -1.22 0.81 14.30
C ASP A 118 -2.35 1.62 13.63
N ARG A 119 -3.07 0.99 12.68
CA ARG A 119 -3.99 1.71 11.77
C ARG A 119 -5.40 1.19 11.85
N GLU A 120 -6.34 2.11 11.75
CA GLU A 120 -7.76 1.80 11.57
C GLU A 120 -8.08 1.70 10.06
N VAL A 121 -8.72 0.63 9.65
CA VAL A 121 -9.18 0.35 8.28
C VAL A 121 -10.68 0.06 8.34
N ALA A 122 -11.49 0.83 7.60
CA ALA A 122 -12.93 0.56 7.53
C ALA A 122 -13.18 -0.76 6.80
N LEU A 123 -14.14 -1.56 7.26
CA LEU A 123 -14.43 -2.86 6.65
C LEU A 123 -14.85 -2.73 5.17
N GLU A 124 -15.44 -1.60 4.77
CA GLU A 124 -15.80 -1.31 3.38
C GLU A 124 -14.59 -1.13 2.44
N ASP A 125 -13.44 -0.74 2.99
CA ASP A 125 -12.19 -0.61 2.24
C ASP A 125 -11.44 -1.95 2.14
N VAL A 126 -11.89 -2.99 2.87
CA VAL A 126 -11.30 -4.32 2.84
C VAL A 126 -11.74 -5.05 1.58
N HIS A 127 -10.76 -5.37 0.74
CA HIS A 127 -10.97 -6.09 -0.51
C HIS A 127 -10.88 -7.60 -0.36
N ALA A 128 -9.98 -8.09 0.50
CA ALA A 128 -9.82 -9.51 0.76
C ALA A 128 -9.38 -9.79 2.20
N VAL A 129 -9.73 -10.99 2.68
CA VAL A 129 -9.29 -11.53 3.98
C VAL A 129 -8.70 -12.91 3.75
N ARG A 130 -7.47 -13.13 4.22
CA ARG A 130 -6.74 -14.39 4.05
C ARG A 130 -6.21 -14.90 5.38
N ILE A 131 -6.01 -16.22 5.46
CA ILE A 131 -5.25 -16.81 6.55
C ILE A 131 -3.77 -16.55 6.24
N PRO A 132 -2.98 -15.94 7.14
CA PRO A 132 -1.56 -15.75 6.89
C PRO A 132 -0.92 -17.12 6.66
N GLU A 133 -0.18 -17.27 5.56
CA GLU A 133 0.64 -18.47 5.35
C GLU A 133 1.74 -18.47 6.42
N ALA A 134 1.81 -19.54 7.20
CA ALA A 134 2.87 -19.69 8.18
C ALA A 134 4.22 -19.73 7.45
N GLY A 135 5.06 -18.74 7.72
CA GLY A 135 6.47 -18.74 7.32
C GLY A 135 7.29 -19.74 8.13
#